data_AF-A0A922CXB1-F1
#
_entry.id   AF-A0A922CXB1-F1
#
_cell.length_a   1.000
_cell.length_b   1.000
_cell.length_c   1.000
_cell.angle_alpha   90.00
_cell.angle_beta   90.00
_cell.angle_gamma   90.00
#
_symmetry.space_group_name_H-M   'P 1'
#
loop_
_entity.id
_entity.type
_entity.pdbx_description
1 polymer ?
#
loop_
_entity_poly.entity_id
_entity_poly.type
_entity_poly.pdbx_seq_one_letter_code
_entity_poly.pdbx_strand_id
1 'polypeptide(L)'
;MPGTLMPKMECALCSVIITGGAQCGACKKYLDYDCASIPEEEWIKLEDEEKAAWKCPTCLIPSSGYHQISLQAVLDEIRELKMQLRILPTLTEAVSVIKEELEDLRNCCGHNVAIVNDMSNQLSALEKQVTDLERLKAVVYTLQSYVERIRFLTTKSGPVRARHYDKAMRKLITFIRV
;
A
#
# COMPACT_ATOMS: atom_id res chain seq x y z
N MET A 1 -5.72 59.71 4.12
CA MET A 1 -5.11 58.95 3.01
C MET A 1 -6.23 58.47 2.11
N PRO A 2 -6.54 59.14 0.99
CA PRO A 2 -7.56 58.66 0.06
C PRO A 2 -7.02 57.40 -0.63
N GLY A 3 -7.66 56.25 -0.41
CA GLY A 3 -7.34 55.00 -1.10
C GLY A 3 -7.70 55.13 -2.57
N THR A 4 -6.69 55.29 -3.42
CA THR A 4 -6.85 55.31 -4.87
C THR A 4 -7.28 53.91 -5.31
N LEU A 5 -8.57 53.74 -5.62
CA LEU A 5 -9.09 52.56 -6.29
C LEU A 5 -8.29 52.37 -7.59
N MET A 6 -7.45 51.35 -7.66
CA MET A 6 -6.72 51.03 -8.88
C MET A 6 -7.72 50.63 -9.98
N PRO A 7 -7.64 51.21 -11.18
CA PRO A 7 -8.55 50.88 -12.27
C PRO A 7 -8.36 49.42 -12.67
N LYS A 8 -9.45 48.65 -12.64
CA LYS A 8 -9.48 47.28 -13.18
C LYS A 8 -9.61 47.34 -14.69
N MET A 9 -8.79 46.59 -15.41
CA MET A 9 -8.77 46.53 -16.87
C MET A 9 -8.78 45.07 -17.33
N GLU A 10 -9.16 44.83 -18.59
CA GLU A 10 -9.20 43.47 -19.16
C GLU A 10 -7.97 43.23 -20.04
N CYS A 11 -7.28 42.10 -19.83
CA CYS A 11 -6.20 41.66 -20.71
C CYS A 11 -6.75 41.33 -22.10
N ALA A 12 -6.22 41.98 -23.13
CA ALA A 12 -6.69 41.80 -24.51
C ALA A 12 -6.37 40.42 -25.15
N LEU A 13 -5.56 39.58 -24.50
CA LEU A 13 -5.18 38.26 -25.01
C LEU A 13 -5.94 37.11 -24.34
N CYS A 14 -6.05 37.13 -23.01
CA CYS A 14 -6.68 36.07 -22.23
C CYS A 14 -8.05 36.46 -21.63
N SER A 15 -8.49 37.72 -21.82
CA SER A 15 -9.76 38.25 -21.29
C SER A 15 -9.92 38.20 -19.76
N VAL A 16 -8.81 38.06 -19.03
CA VAL A 16 -8.79 38.11 -17.56
C VAL A 16 -8.78 39.56 -17.09
N ILE A 17 -9.51 39.87 -16.02
CA ILE A 17 -9.48 41.18 -15.36
C ILE A 17 -8.19 41.30 -14.55
N ILE A 18 -7.37 42.27 -14.90
CA ILE A 18 -6.06 42.55 -14.29
C ILE A 18 -6.06 43.90 -13.58
N THR A 19 -5.23 44.00 -12.54
CA THR A 19 -5.02 45.23 -11.75
C THR A 19 -3.78 46.01 -12.19
N GLY A 20 -2.88 45.37 -12.94
CA GLY A 20 -1.66 45.92 -13.49
C GLY A 20 -1.30 45.18 -14.78
N GLY A 21 -0.61 45.83 -15.69
CA GLY A 21 -0.27 45.25 -16.99
C GLY A 21 0.41 46.24 -17.93
N ALA A 22 1.01 45.71 -18.99
CA ALA A 22 1.67 46.50 -20.02
C ALA A 22 0.66 47.08 -21.02
N GLN A 23 0.73 48.38 -21.28
CA GLN A 23 -0.10 49.03 -22.30
C GLN A 23 0.66 49.12 -23.61
N CYS A 24 0.08 48.59 -24.68
CA CYS A 24 0.68 48.70 -26.01
C CYS A 24 0.62 50.15 -26.52
N GLY A 25 1.78 50.74 -26.83
CA GLY A 25 1.90 52.06 -27.43
C GLY A 25 1.14 52.24 -28.74
N ALA A 26 1.06 51.17 -29.55
CA ALA A 26 0.37 51.16 -30.84
C ALA A 26 -1.16 50.99 -30.75
N CYS A 27 -1.66 49.87 -30.21
CA CYS A 27 -3.11 49.58 -30.17
C CYS A 27 -3.82 50.05 -28.91
N LYS A 28 -3.09 50.60 -27.93
CA LYS A 28 -3.58 51.12 -26.64
C LYS A 28 -4.30 50.10 -25.74
N LYS A 29 -4.26 48.82 -26.10
CA LYS A 29 -4.79 47.71 -25.28
C LYS A 29 -3.82 47.36 -24.14
N TYR A 30 -4.38 46.86 -23.05
CA TYR A 30 -3.64 46.35 -21.90
C TYR A 30 -3.49 44.83 -22.00
N LEU A 31 -2.31 44.34 -21.65
CA LEU A 31 -2.01 42.93 -21.52
C LEU A 31 -1.49 42.67 -20.12
N ASP A 32 -1.88 41.53 -19.57
CA ASP A 32 -1.21 40.96 -18.41
C ASP A 32 0.30 40.79 -18.71
N TYR A 33 1.16 40.92 -17.70
CA TYR A 33 2.61 40.84 -17.86
C TYR A 33 3.06 39.52 -18.52
N ASP A 34 2.41 38.41 -18.19
CA ASP A 34 2.70 37.11 -18.81
C ASP A 34 2.30 37.09 -20.29
N CYS A 35 1.11 37.61 -20.59
CA CYS A 35 0.61 37.73 -21.96
C CYS A 35 1.41 38.72 -22.82
N ALA A 36 2.00 39.73 -22.19
CA ALA A 36 2.89 40.71 -22.79
C ALA A 36 4.33 40.19 -22.94
N SER A 37 4.66 39.06 -22.31
CA SER A 37 6.01 38.50 -22.24
C SER A 37 7.05 39.49 -21.71
N ILE A 38 6.65 40.33 -20.75
CA ILE A 38 7.52 41.26 -20.04
C ILE A 38 7.21 41.19 -18.53
N PRO A 39 8.18 40.87 -17.67
CA PRO A 39 7.94 40.79 -16.24
C PRO A 39 7.61 42.16 -15.66
N GLU A 40 6.80 42.17 -14.60
CA GLU A 40 6.30 43.40 -13.96
C GLU A 40 7.45 44.32 -13.52
N GLU A 41 8.53 43.75 -12.96
CA GLU A 41 9.65 44.52 -12.45
C GLU A 41 10.44 45.21 -13.57
N GLU A 42 10.47 44.62 -14.78
CA GLU A 42 11.06 45.25 -15.95
C GLU A 42 10.14 46.35 -16.48
N TRP A 43 8.83 46.09 -16.56
CA TRP A 43 7.86 47.08 -16.99
C TRP A 43 7.86 48.32 -16.10
N ILE A 44 7.95 48.15 -14.77
CA ILE A 44 7.98 49.28 -13.83
C ILE A 44 9.21 50.16 -14.04
N LYS A 45 10.37 49.56 -14.36
CA LYS A 45 11.66 50.27 -14.56
C LYS A 45 11.71 51.09 -15.85
N LEU A 46 10.88 50.79 -16.83
CA LEU A 46 10.83 51.55 -18.08
C LEU A 46 10.38 52.99 -17.83
N GLU A 47 11.03 53.93 -18.50
CA GLU A 47 10.61 55.33 -18.52
C GLU A 47 9.31 55.49 -19.33
N ASP A 48 8.59 56.61 -19.16
CA ASP A 48 7.31 56.84 -19.82
C ASP A 48 7.42 56.83 -21.35
N GLU A 49 8.55 57.28 -21.90
CA GLU A 49 8.84 57.23 -23.34
C GLU A 49 9.03 55.79 -23.84
N GLU A 50 9.71 54.94 -23.06
CA GLU A 50 9.92 53.53 -23.38
C GLU A 50 8.61 52.73 -23.29
N LYS A 51 7.80 53.00 -22.26
CA LYS A 51 6.44 52.44 -22.12
C LYS A 51 5.55 52.86 -23.28
N ALA A 52 5.64 54.11 -23.72
CA ALA A 52 4.87 54.61 -24.86
C ALA A 52 5.34 54.02 -26.21
N ALA A 53 6.62 53.66 -26.33
CA ALA A 53 7.20 53.02 -27.51
C ALA A 53 7.01 51.50 -27.56
N TRP A 54 6.77 50.86 -26.42
CA TRP A 54 6.55 49.41 -26.33
C TRP A 54 5.33 48.95 -27.14
N LYS A 55 5.46 47.81 -27.82
CA LYS A 55 4.41 47.22 -28.65
C LYS A 55 4.13 45.79 -28.18
N CYS A 56 2.86 45.42 -28.09
CA CYS A 56 2.48 44.04 -27.79
C CYS A 56 2.92 43.09 -28.92
N PRO A 57 3.03 41.76 -28.68
CA PRO A 57 3.45 40.80 -29.68
C PRO A 57 2.68 40.91 -31.01
N THR A 58 1.38 41.21 -30.95
CA THR A 58 0.53 41.42 -32.14
C THR A 58 0.92 42.67 -32.94
N CYS A 59 1.35 43.75 -32.28
CA CYS A 59 1.72 45.02 -32.93
C CYS A 59 3.23 45.14 -33.21
N LEU A 60 4.05 44.33 -32.54
CA LEU A 60 5.50 44.28 -32.72
C LEU A 60 5.86 43.59 -34.04
N ILE A 61 5.06 42.62 -34.47
CA ILE A 61 5.22 41.96 -35.76
C ILE A 61 4.82 42.97 -36.86
N PRO A 62 5.75 43.44 -37.70
CA PRO A 62 5.38 44.26 -38.85
C PRO A 62 4.47 43.43 -39.76
N SER A 63 3.31 43.98 -40.13
CA SER A 63 2.29 43.34 -40.98
C SER A 63 2.78 42.89 -42.37
N SER A 64 4.07 43.07 -42.68
CA SER A 64 4.75 42.66 -43.90
C SER A 64 5.60 41.39 -43.75
N GLY A 65 5.53 40.70 -42.61
CA GLY A 65 6.29 39.47 -42.34
C GLY A 65 5.49 38.45 -41.56
N TYR A 66 4.29 38.08 -42.03
CA TYR A 66 3.79 36.75 -41.73
C TYR A 66 4.82 35.78 -42.32
N HIS A 67 5.70 35.20 -41.49
CA HIS A 67 6.09 33.83 -41.77
C HIS A 67 4.77 33.06 -41.71
N GLN A 68 4.12 32.94 -42.88
CA GLN A 68 3.06 31.98 -43.09
C GLN A 68 3.72 30.65 -42.74
N ILE A 69 3.49 30.17 -41.51
CA ILE A 69 3.59 28.76 -41.23
C ILE A 69 2.70 28.15 -42.30
N SER A 70 3.35 27.55 -43.29
CA SER A 70 2.62 27.05 -44.44
C SER A 70 1.65 26.02 -43.88
N LEU A 71 0.43 26.00 -44.40
CA LEU A 71 -0.52 24.94 -44.09
C LEU A 71 0.14 23.56 -44.22
N GLN A 72 1.10 23.46 -45.14
CA GLN A 72 1.95 22.30 -45.33
C GLN A 72 2.77 21.92 -44.08
N ALA A 73 3.46 22.87 -43.44
CA ALA A 73 4.21 22.61 -42.21
C ALA A 73 3.31 22.13 -41.05
N VAL A 74 2.10 22.70 -40.92
CA VAL A 74 1.13 22.25 -39.91
C VAL A 74 0.65 20.83 -40.21
N LEU A 75 0.36 20.51 -41.46
CA LEU A 75 -0.07 19.18 -41.87
C LEU A 75 1.02 18.12 -41.67
N ASP A 76 2.29 18.49 -41.88
CA ASP A 76 3.42 17.59 -41.66
C ASP A 76 3.64 17.34 -40.16
N GLU A 77 3.52 18.36 -39.30
CA GLU A 77 3.56 18.20 -37.84
C GLU A 77 2.41 17.31 -37.34
N ILE A 78 1.19 17.49 -37.87
CA ILE A 78 0.04 16.64 -37.52
C ILE A 78 0.28 15.18 -37.93
N ARG A 79 0.93 14.93 -39.08
CA ARG A 79 1.27 13.58 -39.53
C ARG A 79 2.32 12.94 -38.62
N GLU A 80 3.33 13.71 -38.21
CA GLU A 80 4.36 13.26 -37.29
C GLU A 80 3.77 12.93 -35.91
N LEU A 81 2.97 13.83 -35.34
CA LEU A 81 2.24 13.58 -34.10
C LEU A 81 1.34 12.34 -34.21
N LYS A 82 0.63 12.18 -35.33
CA LYS A 82 -0.17 10.97 -35.59
C LYS A 82 0.68 9.72 -35.61
N MET A 83 1.91 9.77 -36.15
CA MET A 83 2.83 8.63 -36.15
C MET A 83 3.32 8.31 -34.74
N GLN A 84 3.72 9.32 -33.96
CA GLN A 84 4.17 9.15 -32.58
C GLN A 84 3.07 8.56 -31.69
N LEU A 85 1.81 8.98 -31.89
CA LEU A 85 0.67 8.49 -31.11
C LEU A 85 0.21 7.06 -31.50
N ARG A 86 0.74 6.46 -32.57
CA ARG A 86 0.35 5.09 -32.99
C ARG A 86 0.69 4.01 -31.96
N ILE A 87 1.63 4.26 -31.05
CA ILE A 87 2.05 3.29 -30.03
C ILE A 87 1.10 3.25 -28.83
N LEU A 88 0.24 4.26 -28.65
CA LEU A 88 -0.63 4.35 -27.47
C LEU A 88 -1.61 3.18 -27.31
N PRO A 89 -2.24 2.64 -28.38
CA PRO A 89 -3.08 1.45 -28.25
C PRO A 89 -2.30 0.24 -27.72
N THR A 90 -1.08 0.01 -28.21
CA THR A 90 -0.20 -1.09 -27.72
C THR A 90 0.18 -0.89 -26.26
N LEU A 91 0.49 0.35 -25.86
CA LEU A 91 0.77 0.65 -24.45
C LEU A 91 -0.48 0.41 -23.57
N THR A 92 -1.66 0.76 -24.07
CA THR A 92 -2.93 0.54 -23.35
C THR A 92 -3.20 -0.94 -23.16
N GLU A 93 -2.97 -1.76 -24.18
CA GLU A 93 -3.08 -3.22 -24.12
C GLU A 93 -2.07 -3.81 -23.12
N ALA A 94 -0.81 -3.39 -23.18
CA ALA A 94 0.22 -3.84 -22.24
C ALA A 94 -0.14 -3.49 -20.78
N VAL A 95 -0.67 -2.30 -20.52
CA VAL A 95 -1.14 -1.90 -19.18
C VAL A 95 -2.33 -2.76 -18.72
N SER A 96 -3.22 -3.14 -19.64
CA SER A 96 -4.34 -4.06 -19.33
C SER A 96 -3.82 -5.43 -18.91
N VAL A 97 -2.88 -6.00 -19.67
CA VAL A 97 -2.26 -7.30 -19.36
C VAL A 97 -1.56 -7.26 -18.01
N ILE A 98 -0.74 -6.23 -17.75
CA ILE A 98 -0.07 -6.06 -16.44
C ILE A 98 -1.08 -5.99 -15.31
N LYS A 99 -2.22 -5.30 -15.51
CA LYS A 99 -3.27 -5.21 -14.49
C LYS A 99 -3.91 -6.56 -14.21
N GLU A 100 -4.16 -7.36 -15.23
CA GLU A 100 -4.69 -8.73 -15.10
C GLU A 100 -3.69 -9.63 -14.34
N GLU A 101 -2.41 -9.61 -14.72
CA GLU A 101 -1.36 -10.37 -14.04
C GLU A 101 -1.20 -9.98 -12.56
N LEU A 102 -1.32 -8.68 -12.24
CA LEU A 102 -1.29 -8.19 -10.85
C LEU A 102 -2.51 -8.65 -10.05
N GLU A 103 -3.68 -8.71 -10.67
CA GLU A 103 -4.89 -9.23 -10.04
C GLU A 103 -4.77 -10.73 -9.75
N ASP A 104 -4.27 -11.50 -10.71
CA ASP A 104 -3.98 -12.92 -10.53
C ASP A 104 -2.93 -13.18 -9.44
N LEU A 105 -1.85 -12.40 -9.43
CA LEU A 105 -0.82 -12.48 -8.39
C LEU A 105 -1.41 -12.17 -7.00
N ARG A 106 -2.25 -11.14 -6.89
CA ARG A 106 -2.95 -10.80 -5.63
C ARG A 106 -3.83 -11.95 -5.17
N ASN A 107 -4.57 -12.57 -6.08
CA ASN A 107 -5.44 -13.71 -5.77
C ASN A 107 -4.62 -14.93 -5.30
N CYS A 108 -3.51 -15.22 -5.98
CA CYS A 108 -2.56 -16.27 -5.59
C CYS A 108 -1.97 -16.03 -4.20
N CYS A 109 -1.55 -14.80 -3.90
CA CYS A 109 -1.08 -14.43 -2.56
C CYS A 109 -2.16 -14.63 -1.49
N GLY A 110 -3.41 -14.22 -1.77
CA GLY A 110 -4.53 -14.44 -0.86
C GLY A 110 -4.77 -15.92 -0.57
N HIS A 111 -4.72 -16.76 -1.60
CA HIS A 111 -4.84 -18.21 -1.46
C HIS A 111 -3.70 -18.81 -0.62
N ASN A 112 -2.46 -18.42 -0.88
CA ASN A 112 -1.29 -18.90 -0.13
C ASN A 112 -1.35 -18.48 1.34
N VAL A 113 -1.80 -17.26 1.65
CA VAL A 113 -2.03 -16.82 3.04
C VAL A 113 -3.08 -17.70 3.72
N ALA A 114 -4.17 -18.06 3.02
CA ALA A 114 -5.18 -18.95 3.57
C ALA A 114 -4.62 -20.35 3.87
N ILE A 115 -3.81 -20.93 2.97
CA ILE A 115 -3.14 -22.23 3.19
C ILE A 115 -2.20 -22.16 4.39
N VAL A 116 -1.36 -21.13 4.48
CA VAL A 116 -0.41 -20.97 5.59
C VAL A 116 -1.14 -20.85 6.92
N ASN A 117 -2.26 -20.12 6.96
CA ASN A 117 -3.08 -20.02 8.17
C ASN A 117 -3.71 -21.37 8.56
N ASP A 118 -4.20 -22.15 7.59
CA ASP A 118 -4.72 -23.49 7.87
C ASP A 118 -3.62 -24.42 8.42
N MET A 119 -2.45 -24.44 7.78
CA MET A 119 -1.29 -25.19 8.27
C MET A 119 -0.85 -24.76 9.66
N SER A 120 -0.86 -23.46 9.96
CA SER A 120 -0.57 -22.93 11.29
C SER A 120 -1.57 -23.44 12.33
N ASN A 121 -2.87 -23.45 12.00
CA ASN A 121 -3.90 -23.97 12.89
C ASN A 121 -3.75 -25.48 13.14
N GLN A 122 -3.43 -26.25 12.10
CA GLN A 122 -3.16 -27.67 12.21
C GLN A 122 -1.93 -27.94 13.08
N LEU A 123 -0.85 -27.17 12.93
CA LEU A 123 0.34 -27.27 13.76
C LEU A 123 0.01 -26.98 15.23
N SER A 124 -0.71 -25.90 15.54
CA SER A 124 -1.12 -25.61 16.92
C SER A 124 -2.00 -26.72 17.52
N ALA A 125 -2.86 -27.34 16.71
CA ALA A 125 -3.66 -28.48 17.16
C ALA A 125 -2.79 -29.71 17.46
N LEU A 126 -1.80 -30.00 16.61
CA LEU A 126 -0.84 -31.10 16.84
C LEU A 126 0.03 -30.84 18.06
N GLU A 127 0.54 -29.62 18.25
CA GLU A 127 1.29 -29.23 19.44
C GLU A 127 0.49 -29.48 20.72
N LYS A 128 -0.80 -29.09 20.72
CA LYS A 128 -1.69 -29.39 21.85
C LYS A 128 -1.82 -30.89 22.10
N GLN A 129 -2.03 -31.69 21.05
CA GLN A 129 -2.11 -33.16 21.20
C GLN A 129 -0.82 -33.75 21.77
N VAL A 130 0.35 -33.26 21.35
CA VAL A 130 1.65 -33.67 21.90
C VAL A 130 1.72 -33.35 23.39
N THR A 131 1.36 -32.14 23.81
CA THR A 131 1.37 -31.77 25.23
C THR A 131 0.40 -32.63 26.07
N ASP A 132 -0.77 -32.98 25.54
CA ASP A 132 -1.71 -33.87 26.20
C ASP A 132 -1.17 -35.30 26.33
N LEU A 133 -0.47 -35.80 25.31
CA LEU A 133 0.20 -37.11 25.34
C LEU A 133 1.34 -37.14 26.36
N GLU A 134 2.14 -36.07 26.46
CA GLU A 134 3.18 -35.95 27.48
C GLU A 134 2.60 -35.96 28.89
N ARG A 135 1.49 -35.25 29.11
CA ARG A 135 0.76 -35.27 30.38
C ARG A 135 0.22 -36.66 30.70
N LEU A 136 -0.36 -37.36 29.72
CA LEU A 136 -0.84 -38.73 29.89
C LEU A 136 0.30 -39.68 30.25
N LYS A 137 1.45 -39.55 29.58
CA LYS A 137 2.67 -40.32 29.88
C LYS A 137 3.12 -40.12 31.33
N ALA A 138 3.09 -38.89 31.85
CA ALA A 138 3.42 -38.60 33.25
C ALA A 138 2.46 -39.28 34.26
N VAL A 139 1.16 -39.29 33.96
CA VAL A 139 0.16 -40.01 34.77
C VAL A 139 0.42 -41.51 34.76
N VAL A 140 0.72 -42.08 33.57
CA VAL A 140 1.03 -43.51 33.43
C VAL A 140 2.25 -43.89 34.28
N TYR A 141 3.34 -43.10 34.25
CA TYR A 141 4.50 -43.37 35.10
C TYR A 141 4.18 -43.34 36.60
N THR A 142 3.34 -42.40 37.01
CA THR A 142 2.90 -42.28 38.40
C THR A 142 2.08 -43.50 38.83
N LEU A 143 1.14 -43.92 37.99
CA LEU A 143 0.33 -45.13 38.22
C LEU A 143 1.20 -46.40 38.24
N GLN A 144 2.17 -46.52 37.34
CA GLN A 144 3.12 -47.63 37.33
C GLN A 144 3.90 -47.71 38.64
N SER A 145 4.42 -46.58 39.13
CA SER A 145 5.10 -46.50 40.43
C SER A 145 4.19 -46.95 41.59
N TYR A 146 2.92 -46.53 41.59
CA TYR A 146 1.97 -46.98 42.60
C TYR A 146 1.70 -48.49 42.53
N VAL A 147 1.54 -49.05 41.33
CA VAL A 147 1.34 -50.49 41.13
C VAL A 147 2.55 -51.28 41.63
N GLU A 148 3.77 -50.84 41.31
CA GLU A 148 5.01 -51.45 41.81
C GLU A 148 5.08 -51.41 43.33
N ARG A 149 4.71 -50.28 43.95
CA ARG A 149 4.65 -50.13 45.40
C ARG A 149 3.64 -51.09 46.04
N ILE A 150 2.43 -51.19 45.49
CA ILE A 150 1.40 -52.13 45.98
C ILE A 150 1.87 -53.58 45.81
N ARG A 151 2.46 -53.93 44.66
CA ARG A 151 3.04 -55.25 44.41
C ARG A 151 4.12 -55.60 45.44
N PHE A 152 4.99 -54.65 45.78
CA PHE A 152 6.02 -54.85 46.81
C PHE A 152 5.43 -55.08 48.22
N LEU A 153 4.40 -54.31 48.61
CA LEU A 153 3.76 -54.47 49.91
C LEU A 153 3.03 -55.81 50.03
N THR A 154 2.33 -56.23 48.97
CA THR A 154 1.59 -57.50 48.93
C THR A 154 2.51 -58.72 48.92
N THR A 155 3.64 -58.68 48.20
CA THR A 155 4.63 -59.78 48.23
C THR A 155 5.32 -59.90 49.57
N LYS A 156 5.59 -58.80 50.28
CA LYS A 156 6.14 -58.85 51.64
C LYS A 156 5.15 -59.34 52.70
N SER A 157 3.87 -58.96 52.60
CA SER A 157 2.85 -59.30 53.60
C SER A 157 2.17 -60.66 53.35
N GLY A 158 2.17 -61.16 52.11
CA GLY A 158 1.66 -62.48 51.73
C GLY A 158 2.22 -63.66 52.55
N PRO A 159 3.54 -63.85 52.67
CA PRO A 159 4.11 -64.97 53.41
C PRO A 159 3.99 -64.83 54.93
N VAL A 160 3.74 -63.63 55.46
CA VAL A 160 3.55 -63.39 56.90
C VAL A 160 2.11 -63.66 57.31
N ARG A 161 1.13 -63.24 56.51
CA ARG A 161 -0.29 -63.56 56.72
C ARG A 161 -0.55 -65.06 56.53
N ALA A 162 -0.03 -65.67 55.46
CA ALA A 162 -0.19 -67.11 55.23
C ALA A 162 0.34 -67.95 56.41
N ARG A 163 1.53 -67.61 56.95
CA ARG A 163 2.10 -68.30 58.13
C ARG A 163 1.29 -68.07 59.41
N HIS A 164 0.71 -66.89 59.61
CA HIS A 164 -0.16 -66.62 60.76
C HIS A 164 -1.47 -67.41 60.68
N TYR A 165 -2.13 -67.43 59.53
CA TYR A 165 -3.34 -68.23 59.34
C TYR A 165 -3.08 -69.71 59.50
N ASP A 166 -1.98 -70.22 58.95
CA ASP A 166 -1.61 -71.62 59.04
C ASP A 166 -1.23 -72.04 60.47
N LYS A 167 -0.59 -71.15 61.24
CA LYS A 167 -0.33 -71.36 62.68
C LYS A 167 -1.62 -71.31 63.52
N ALA A 168 -2.56 -70.43 63.19
CA ALA A 168 -3.86 -70.34 63.86
C ALA A 168 -4.75 -71.57 63.55
N MET A 169 -4.80 -72.01 62.29
CA MET A 169 -5.47 -73.24 61.85
C MET A 169 -4.93 -74.47 62.57
N ARG A 170 -3.60 -74.63 62.67
CA ARG A 170 -3.00 -75.74 63.41
C ARG A 170 -3.41 -75.75 64.88
N LYS A 171 -3.41 -74.59 65.55
CA LYS A 171 -3.87 -74.49 66.95
C LYS A 171 -5.35 -74.87 67.11
N LEU A 172 -6.21 -74.43 66.20
CA LEU A 172 -7.63 -74.80 66.18
C LEU A 172 -7.83 -76.31 65.98
N ILE A 173 -7.13 -76.92 65.03
CA ILE A 173 -7.18 -78.36 64.77
C ILE A 173 -6.73 -79.16 66.00
N THR A 174 -5.67 -78.71 66.69
CA THR A 174 -5.21 -79.36 67.93
C THR A 174 -6.24 -79.21 69.04
N PHE A 175 -6.88 -78.04 69.19
CA PHE A 175 -7.89 -77.79 70.22
C PHE A 175 -9.17 -78.62 70.02
N ILE A 176 -9.54 -78.91 68.76
CA ILE A 176 -10.73 -79.73 68.42
C ILE A 176 -10.48 -81.23 68.63
N ARG A 177 -9.22 -81.69 68.70
CA ARG A 177 -8.85 -83.12 68.85
C ARG A 177 -8.69 -83.59 70.31
N VAL A 178 -8.79 -82.69 71.28
CA VAL A 178 -8.78 -82.97 72.73
C VAL A 178 -10.21 -82.99 73.23
#